data_AF-A0A954PJZ7-F1
#
_entry.id   AF-A0A954PJZ7-F1
#
_cell.length_a   1.000
_cell.length_b   1.000
_cell.length_c   1.000
_cell.angle_alpha   90.00
_cell.angle_beta   90.00
_cell.angle_gamma   90.00
#
_symmetry.space_group_name_H-M   'P 1'
#
loop_
_entity.id
_entity.type
_entity.pdbx_description
1 polymer ?
#
loop_
_entity_poly.entity_id
_entity_poly.type
_entity_poly.pdbx_seq_one_letter_code
_entity_poly.pdbx_strand_id
1 'polypeptide(L)'
;MRMINRVVLGLAVLLGAAASVEAQTPCPQCGRIHAYTAPTNNSFQAQAQAEAQQMASRNYKGHVQGTVPGVSFCGVGWSSSSRNAPTCTPSSPMTLVADAVARGADGWYRVRYWR
;
A
#
# COMPACT_ATOMS: atom_id res chain seq x y z
N MET A 1 69.89 4.61 -18.69
CA MET A 1 69.03 5.52 -17.90
C MET A 1 67.58 5.16 -18.27
N ARG A 2 66.81 4.44 -17.43
CA ARG A 2 65.89 4.97 -16.39
C ARG A 2 65.06 6.14 -16.97
N MET A 3 63.72 6.18 -17.06
CA MET A 3 62.61 5.63 -16.26
C MET A 3 61.34 5.58 -17.16
N ILE A 4 60.53 4.53 -17.17
CA ILE A 4 59.25 4.38 -16.43
C ILE A 4 58.41 5.67 -16.40
N ASN A 5 57.28 5.71 -17.12
CA ASN A 5 56.10 6.42 -16.62
C ASN A 5 54.82 5.64 -16.92
N ARG A 6 54.14 5.26 -15.84
CA ARG A 6 52.89 4.50 -15.79
C ARG A 6 51.73 5.49 -15.90
N VAL A 7 50.71 5.19 -16.70
CA VAL A 7 49.36 5.70 -16.45
C VAL A 7 48.41 4.52 -16.54
N VAL A 8 48.02 4.06 -15.36
CA VAL A 8 46.91 3.15 -15.11
C VAL A 8 45.63 3.97 -15.29
N LEU A 9 44.73 3.56 -16.20
CA LEU A 9 43.41 4.18 -16.31
C LEU A 9 42.32 3.11 -16.41
N GLY A 10 41.63 2.94 -15.27
CA GLY A 10 40.18 2.72 -15.19
C GLY A 10 39.61 1.46 -15.82
N LEU A 11 39.66 0.34 -15.10
CA LEU A 11 38.74 -0.77 -15.33
C LEU A 11 37.35 -0.35 -14.80
N ALA A 12 36.44 0.00 -15.71
CA ALA A 12 35.07 0.38 -15.39
C ALA A 12 34.31 -0.84 -14.82
N VAL A 13 33.87 -0.73 -13.57
CA VAL A 13 32.95 -1.71 -12.95
C VAL A 13 31.57 -1.50 -13.56
N LEU A 14 31.15 -2.43 -14.42
CA LEU A 14 29.77 -2.55 -14.86
C LEU A 14 28.94 -3.21 -13.74
N LEU A 15 28.30 -2.39 -12.89
CA LEU A 15 27.19 -2.85 -12.08
C LEU A 15 25.98 -3.06 -13.00
N GLY A 16 25.73 -4.32 -13.37
CA GLY A 16 24.48 -4.72 -14.01
C GLY A 16 23.33 -4.61 -13.02
N ALA A 17 22.47 -3.60 -13.20
CA ALA A 17 21.20 -3.51 -12.51
C ALA A 17 20.28 -4.64 -13.00
N ALA A 18 19.95 -5.58 -12.11
CA ALA A 18 18.87 -6.52 -12.33
C ALA A 18 17.55 -5.72 -12.40
N ALA A 19 17.02 -5.52 -13.61
CA ALA A 19 15.69 -4.97 -13.80
C ALA A 19 14.67 -6.03 -13.39
N SER A 20 14.08 -5.87 -12.21
CA SER A 20 12.88 -6.59 -11.81
C SER A 20 11.77 -6.27 -12.81
N VAL A 21 11.35 -7.27 -13.59
CA VAL A 21 10.14 -7.17 -14.42
C VAL A 21 8.95 -7.17 -13.47
N GLU A 22 8.51 -5.99 -13.05
CA GLU A 22 7.23 -5.84 -12.36
C GLU A 22 6.12 -6.00 -13.41
N ALA A 23 5.43 -7.14 -13.37
CA ALA A 23 4.29 -7.39 -14.23
C ALA A 23 3.20 -6.33 -13.96
N GLN A 24 3.01 -5.42 -14.91
CA GLN A 24 1.98 -4.38 -14.86
C GLN A 24 0.62 -5.01 -15.15
N THR A 25 -0.10 -5.42 -14.10
CA THR A 25 -1.45 -5.97 -14.25
C THR A 25 -2.44 -4.84 -14.57
N PRO A 26 -3.22 -4.92 -15.67
CA PRO A 26 -4.22 -3.91 -16.00
C PRO A 26 -5.32 -3.87 -14.94
N CYS A 27 -5.78 -2.67 -14.59
CA CYS A 27 -6.82 -2.49 -13.59
C CYS A 27 -8.15 -3.12 -14.05
N PRO A 28 -8.78 -4.02 -13.27
CA PRO A 28 -10.01 -4.70 -13.68
C PRO A 28 -11.21 -3.75 -13.82
N GLN A 29 -11.10 -2.52 -13.31
CA GLN A 29 -12.20 -1.55 -13.32
C GLN A 29 -12.17 -0.60 -14.53
N CYS A 30 -11.03 -0.44 -15.21
CA CYS A 30 -10.89 0.52 -16.30
C CYS A 30 -10.00 0.06 -17.46
N GLY A 31 -9.36 -1.10 -17.36
CA GLY A 31 -8.50 -1.67 -18.41
C GLY A 31 -7.22 -0.88 -18.70
N ARG A 32 -6.97 0.22 -17.98
CA ARG A 32 -5.76 1.04 -18.12
C ARG A 32 -4.71 0.64 -17.09
N ILE A 33 -3.45 0.76 -17.48
CA ILE A 33 -2.31 0.60 -16.56
C ILE A 33 -2.13 1.93 -15.85
N HIS A 34 -2.46 1.93 -14.57
CA HIS A 34 -2.06 2.97 -13.64
C HIS A 34 -0.82 2.46 -12.91
N ALA A 35 -0.02 3.36 -12.33
CA ALA A 35 0.92 2.97 -11.27
C ALA A 35 0.10 2.50 -10.05
N TYR A 36 -0.49 1.32 -10.15
CA TYR A 36 -1.02 0.58 -9.02
C TYR A 36 0.17 -0.19 -8.49
N THR A 37 0.87 0.40 -7.53
CA THR A 37 1.73 -0.37 -6.66
C THR A 37 0.79 -1.29 -5.90
N ALA A 38 0.53 -2.48 -6.45
CA ALA A 38 0.04 -3.59 -5.65
C ALA A 38 0.96 -3.61 -4.43
N PRO A 39 0.44 -3.55 -3.20
CA PRO A 39 1.31 -3.48 -2.05
C PRO A 39 2.25 -4.69 -2.08
N THR A 40 3.50 -4.44 -2.46
CA THR A 40 4.58 -5.40 -2.53
C THR A 40 5.05 -5.64 -1.12
N ASN A 41 4.16 -6.15 -0.28
CA ASN A 41 4.41 -6.72 1.03
C ASN A 41 3.09 -7.37 1.48
N ASN A 42 3.18 -8.60 1.97
CA ASN A 42 2.10 -9.33 2.65
C ASN A 42 1.69 -8.66 3.99
N SER A 43 1.64 -7.33 4.06
CA SER A 43 1.33 -6.57 5.27
C SER A 43 -0.12 -6.09 5.22
N PHE A 44 -0.88 -6.46 6.25
CA PHE A 44 -2.25 -6.00 6.47
C PHE A 44 -2.37 -4.48 6.41
N GLN A 45 -1.31 -3.76 6.80
CA GLN A 45 -1.25 -2.30 6.76
C GLN A 45 -1.40 -1.75 5.33
N ALA A 46 -0.73 -2.37 4.36
CA ALA A 46 -0.75 -1.89 2.99
C ALA A 46 -2.09 -2.20 2.32
N GLN A 47 -2.71 -3.32 2.67
CA GLN A 47 -4.10 -3.65 2.27
C GLN A 47 -5.11 -2.67 2.88
N ALA A 48 -5.01 -2.37 4.18
CA ALA A 48 -5.89 -1.40 4.83
C ALA A 48 -5.76 -0.01 4.20
N GLN A 49 -4.55 0.39 3.82
CA GLN A 49 -4.29 1.65 3.13
C GLN A 49 -4.94 1.68 1.74
N ALA A 50 -4.82 0.60 0.97
CA ALA A 50 -5.46 0.49 -0.33
C ALA A 50 -6.99 0.55 -0.20
N GLU A 51 -7.58 -0.16 0.76
CA GLU A 51 -9.02 -0.12 1.01
C GLU A 51 -9.48 1.28 1.42
N ALA A 52 -8.79 1.95 2.34
CA ALA A 52 -9.12 3.31 2.78
C ALA A 52 -9.08 4.30 1.60
N GLN A 53 -8.09 4.17 0.71
CA GLN A 53 -7.99 4.98 -0.50
C GLN A 53 -9.11 4.69 -1.50
N GLN A 54 -9.52 3.43 -1.65
CA GLN A 54 -10.66 3.07 -2.51
C GLN A 54 -11.98 3.61 -1.95
N MET A 55 -12.19 3.54 -0.63
CA MET A 55 -13.33 4.18 0.03
C MET A 55 -13.35 5.69 -0.22
N ALA A 56 -12.22 6.36 -0.02
CA ALA A 56 -12.08 7.81 -0.18
C ALA A 56 -12.29 8.27 -1.63
N SER A 57 -11.70 7.58 -2.61
CA SER A 57 -11.83 7.93 -4.03
C SER A 57 -13.24 7.74 -4.59
N ARG A 58 -14.05 6.87 -3.97
CA ARG A 58 -15.43 6.56 -4.38
C ARG A 58 -16.49 7.25 -3.51
N ASN A 59 -16.07 8.01 -2.49
CA ASN A 59 -16.92 8.50 -1.41
C ASN A 59 -17.80 7.39 -0.77
N TYR A 60 -17.23 6.18 -0.63
CA TYR A 60 -17.95 4.99 -0.20
C TYR A 60 -17.65 4.66 1.27
N LYS A 61 -18.69 4.60 2.10
CA LYS A 61 -18.58 4.53 3.58
C LYS A 61 -18.70 3.10 4.13
N GLY A 62 -18.51 2.10 3.28
CA GLY A 62 -18.62 0.68 3.62
C GLY A 62 -17.38 -0.13 3.25
N HIS A 63 -17.44 -1.44 3.47
CA HIS A 63 -16.37 -2.37 3.12
C HIS A 63 -16.22 -2.49 1.60
N VAL A 64 -15.01 -2.27 1.09
CA VAL A 64 -14.74 -2.37 -0.34
C VAL A 64 -14.22 -3.77 -0.68
N GLN A 65 -13.35 -4.32 0.17
CA GLN A 65 -12.57 -5.51 -0.17
C GLN A 65 -13.17 -6.83 0.35
N GLY A 66 -14.31 -6.78 1.05
CA GLY A 66 -14.94 -7.98 1.60
C GLY A 66 -14.02 -8.70 2.60
N THR A 67 -13.90 -10.02 2.49
CA THR A 67 -13.03 -10.82 3.36
C THR A 67 -11.56 -10.71 2.93
N VAL A 68 -10.71 -10.23 3.85
CA VAL A 68 -9.26 -10.18 3.65
C VAL A 68 -8.63 -11.45 4.26
N PRO A 69 -7.90 -12.27 3.48
CA PRO A 69 -7.26 -13.48 4.00
C PRO A 69 -6.31 -13.17 5.16
N GLY A 70 -6.46 -13.88 6.28
CA GLY A 70 -5.64 -13.67 7.48
C GLY A 70 -6.10 -12.53 8.40
N VAL A 71 -7.18 -11.83 8.05
CA VAL A 71 -7.87 -10.88 8.91
C VAL A 71 -9.13 -11.53 9.48
N SER A 72 -9.25 -11.54 10.81
CA SER A 72 -10.41 -12.08 11.54
C SER A 72 -11.56 -11.09 11.64
N PHE A 73 -11.26 -9.79 11.61
CA PHE A 73 -12.27 -8.74 11.66
C PHE A 73 -11.78 -7.48 10.93
N CYS A 74 -12.67 -6.87 10.14
CA CYS A 74 -12.45 -5.59 9.48
C CYS A 74 -13.42 -4.56 10.07
N GLY A 75 -12.91 -3.38 10.37
CA GLY A 75 -13.69 -2.27 10.89
C GLY A 75 -13.43 -1.04 10.05
N VAL A 76 -14.42 -0.68 9.24
CA VAL A 76 -14.41 0.54 8.43
C VAL A 76 -15.17 1.66 9.13
N GLY A 77 -14.82 2.90 8.83
CA GLY A 77 -15.59 4.03 9.30
C GLY A 77 -15.24 5.33 8.60
N TRP A 78 -16.08 6.32 8.84
CA TRP A 78 -16.02 7.60 8.17
C TRP A 78 -16.37 8.74 9.12
N SER A 79 -15.76 9.90 8.92
CA SER A 79 -16.10 11.14 9.61
C SER A 79 -15.92 12.34 8.69
N SER A 80 -16.86 13.27 8.70
CA SER A 80 -16.74 14.54 7.96
C SER A 80 -15.69 15.48 8.55
N SER A 81 -15.34 15.32 9.83
CA SER A 81 -14.58 16.32 10.58
C SER A 81 -13.31 15.78 11.24
N SER A 82 -13.15 14.46 11.42
CA SER A 82 -12.04 13.88 12.19
C SER A 82 -11.27 12.82 11.42
N ARG A 83 -9.94 12.94 11.42
CA ARG A 83 -9.03 11.89 10.92
C ARG A 83 -9.19 10.57 11.69
N ASN A 84 -9.58 10.63 12.96
CA ASN A 84 -9.83 9.47 13.80
C ASN A 84 -11.30 9.05 13.71
N ALA A 85 -11.77 8.75 12.49
CA ALA A 85 -13.12 8.27 12.28
C ALA A 85 -13.40 7.04 13.16
N PRO A 86 -14.56 6.97 13.85
CA PRO A 86 -14.94 5.78 14.60
C PRO A 86 -15.18 4.63 13.62
N THR A 87 -14.71 3.44 13.96
CA THR A 87 -15.00 2.23 13.18
C THR A 87 -15.53 1.14 14.09
N CYS A 88 -16.28 0.19 13.54
CA CYS A 88 -16.65 -1.02 14.27
C CYS A 88 -15.39 -1.69 14.86
N THR A 89 -15.50 -2.26 16.06
CA THR A 89 -14.42 -2.98 16.75
C THR A 89 -14.87 -4.41 17.04
N PRO A 90 -13.95 -5.39 17.08
CA PRO A 90 -14.30 -6.75 17.47
C PRO A 90 -14.81 -6.77 18.93
N SER A 91 -15.80 -7.61 19.20
CA SER A 91 -16.35 -7.83 20.54
C SER A 91 -15.48 -8.75 21.41
N SER A 92 -14.60 -9.54 20.78
CA SER A 92 -13.60 -10.38 21.44
C SER A 92 -12.23 -9.72 21.43
N PRO A 93 -11.34 -10.05 22.38
CA PRO A 93 -9.98 -9.52 22.38
C PRO A 93 -9.22 -10.06 21.16
N MET A 94 -9.03 -9.20 20.16
CA MET A 94 -8.23 -9.47 18.96
C MET A 94 -7.06 -8.48 18.88
N THR A 95 -6.03 -8.85 18.12
CA THR A 95 -4.86 -8.01 17.90
C THR A 95 -5.09 -7.10 16.71
N LEU A 96 -4.99 -5.78 16.92
CA LEU A 96 -4.98 -4.83 15.81
C LEU A 96 -3.68 -5.03 14.99
N VAL A 97 -3.82 -5.36 13.71
CA VAL A 97 -2.69 -5.63 12.81
C VAL A 97 -2.52 -4.59 11.73
N ALA A 98 -3.54 -3.75 11.50
CA ALA A 98 -3.48 -2.63 10.58
C ALA A 98 -4.45 -1.53 10.97
N ASP A 99 -4.03 -0.28 10.75
CA ASP A 99 -4.87 0.90 10.88
C ASP A 99 -4.45 1.94 9.85
N ALA A 100 -5.35 2.24 8.93
CA ALA A 100 -5.10 3.14 7.82
C ALA A 100 -6.20 4.19 7.72
N VAL A 101 -5.81 5.39 7.32
CA VAL A 101 -6.73 6.52 7.12
C VAL A 101 -6.43 7.22 5.81
N ALA A 102 -7.46 7.52 5.04
CA ALA A 102 -7.39 8.31 3.82
C ALA A 102 -8.33 9.52 3.86
N ARG A 103 -7.91 10.63 3.26
CA ARG A 103 -8.76 11.81 3.07
C ARG A 103 -9.53 11.65 1.75
N GLY A 104 -10.86 11.71 1.82
CA GLY A 104 -11.73 11.85 0.66
C GLY A 104 -12.28 13.27 0.53
N ALA A 105 -13.08 13.50 -0.51
CA ALA A 105 -13.66 14.82 -0.77
C ALA A 105 -14.64 15.28 0.33
N ASP A 106 -15.36 14.34 0.93
CA ASP A 106 -16.41 14.60 1.93
C ASP A 106 -15.99 14.33 3.38
N GLY A 107 -14.83 13.71 3.63
CA GLY A 107 -14.48 13.24 4.96
C GLY A 107 -13.17 12.47 5.03
N TRP A 108 -12.93 11.87 6.19
CA TRP A 108 -11.84 10.95 6.47
C TRP A 108 -12.39 9.55 6.54
N TYR A 109 -11.71 8.63 5.88
CA TYR A 109 -12.06 7.22 5.75
C TYR A 109 -11.02 6.41 6.50
N ARG A 110 -11.46 5.54 7.41
CA ARG A 110 -10.56 4.72 8.23
C ARG A 110 -10.88 3.24 8.05
N VAL A 111 -9.84 2.43 7.96
CA VAL A 111 -9.90 0.97 7.87
C VAL A 111 -8.98 0.40 8.92
N ARG A 112 -9.50 -0.51 9.72
CA ARG A 112 -8.74 -1.26 10.71
C ARG A 112 -8.93 -2.76 10.48
N TYR A 113 -7.84 -3.52 10.61
CA TYR A 113 -7.87 -4.97 10.55
C TYR A 113 -7.37 -5.57 11.86
N TRP A 114 -8.04 -6.63 12.29
CA TRP A 114 -7.70 -7.39 13.49
C TRP A 114 -7.53 -8.86 13.16
N ARG A 115 -6.67 -9.54 13.91
CA ARG A 115 -6.52 -10.99 13.89
C ARG A 115 -6.57 -11.59 15.28
#